data_AF-A0A836UPU1-F1
#
_entry.id   AF-A0A836UPU1-F1
#
_cell.length_a   1.000
_cell.length_b   1.000
_cell.length_c   1.000
_cell.angle_alpha   90.00
_cell.angle_beta   90.00
_cell.angle_gamma   90.00
#
_symmetry.space_group_name_H-M   'P 1'
#
loop_
_entity.id
_entity.type
_entity.pdbx_description
1 polymer ?
#
loop_
_entity_poly.entity_id
_entity_poly.type
_entity_poly.pdbx_seq_one_letter_code
_entity_poly.pdbx_strand_id
1 'polypeptide(L)'
;MKFNSIEVLKLVLLTTLIIAVIAFLAGAGATFFYLRHIEDAESGMGDLQRKLEKSDQRLKRYQQEVSEHFITVSHLTTNVAQSYRQIHEHLATSAIRLASPEIGRQLLKSGGSSLSLVDADGNPLVSAEDLEAPRDYAPKVPGGILSEAYGLVDDEADDFSEDTDTSDEEHRDPTETIS
;
A
#
# COMPACT_ATOMS: atom_id res chain seq x y z
N MET A 1 79.69 30.04 -53.93
CA MET A 1 78.33 29.73 -54.42
C MET A 1 77.38 30.69 -53.69
N LYS A 2 77.00 31.81 -54.32
CA LYS A 2 76.13 32.83 -53.70
C LYS A 2 74.69 32.42 -53.95
N PHE A 3 74.01 31.89 -52.94
CA PHE A 3 72.56 31.72 -53.01
C PHE A 3 71.94 33.11 -53.08
N ASN A 4 71.15 33.34 -54.13
CA ASN A 4 70.52 34.63 -54.33
C ASN A 4 69.39 34.77 -53.31
N SER A 5 69.57 35.60 -52.28
CA SER A 5 68.66 35.69 -51.13
C SER A 5 67.20 35.97 -51.53
N ILE A 6 66.98 36.59 -52.70
CA ILE A 6 65.66 36.84 -53.29
C ILE A 6 64.96 35.54 -53.69
N GLU A 7 65.69 34.56 -54.24
CA GLU A 7 65.10 33.26 -54.63
C GLU A 7 64.74 32.42 -53.41
N VAL A 8 65.58 32.48 -52.37
CA VAL A 8 65.31 31.81 -51.09
C VAL A 8 64.07 32.41 -50.43
N LEU A 9 63.94 33.74 -50.43
CA LEU A 9 62.76 34.42 -49.88
C LEU A 9 61.47 34.06 -50.64
N LYS A 10 61.53 34.02 -51.98
CA LYS A 10 60.40 33.60 -52.83
C LYS A 10 59.98 32.16 -52.54
N LEU A 11 60.94 31.24 -52.39
CA LEU A 11 60.67 29.84 -52.08
C LEU A 11 60.00 29.69 -50.71
N VAL A 12 60.49 30.39 -49.69
CA VAL A 12 59.90 30.38 -48.35
C VAL A 12 58.46 30.89 -48.39
N LEU A 13 58.22 32.05 -49.04
CA LEU A 13 56.86 32.61 -49.16
C LEU A 13 55.89 31.65 -49.86
N LEU A 14 56.31 31.00 -50.94
CA LEU A 14 55.49 30.03 -51.68
C LEU A 14 55.14 28.83 -50.80
N THR A 15 56.11 28.25 -50.09
CA THR A 15 55.85 27.12 -49.19
C THR A 15 54.93 27.48 -48.02
N THR A 16 55.09 28.66 -47.41
CA THR A 16 54.20 29.14 -46.35
C THR A 16 52.77 29.35 -46.84
N LEU A 17 52.60 29.84 -48.08
CA LEU A 17 51.28 30.04 -48.67
C LEU A 17 50.59 28.71 -48.96
N ILE A 18 51.31 27.71 -49.48
CA ILE A 18 50.75 26.36 -49.70
C ILE A 18 50.31 25.74 -48.37
N ILE A 19 51.15 25.80 -47.33
CA ILE A 19 50.82 25.26 -46.01
C ILE A 19 49.59 25.96 -45.43
N ALA A 20 49.51 27.28 -45.54
CA ALA A 20 48.36 28.05 -45.07
C ALA A 20 47.06 27.67 -45.81
N VAL A 21 47.11 27.48 -47.12
CA VAL A 21 45.95 27.03 -47.91
C VAL A 21 45.53 25.62 -47.50
N ILE A 22 46.46 24.69 -47.35
CA ILE A 22 46.14 23.31 -46.92
C ILE A 22 45.55 23.30 -45.52
N ALA A 23 46.12 24.05 -44.58
CA ALA A 23 45.60 24.17 -43.22
C ALA A 23 44.21 24.81 -43.20
N PHE A 24 43.96 25.80 -44.05
CA PHE A 24 42.64 26.42 -44.18
C PHE A 24 41.61 25.44 -44.76
N LEU A 25 41.95 24.67 -45.80
CA LEU A 25 41.04 23.66 -46.35
C LEU A 25 40.76 22.55 -45.35
N ALA A 26 41.78 22.08 -44.64
CA ALA A 26 41.62 21.07 -43.60
C ALA A 26 40.76 21.58 -42.43
N GLY A 27 41.01 22.82 -41.98
CA GLY A 27 40.22 23.47 -40.94
C GLY A 27 38.77 23.71 -41.35
N ALA A 28 38.55 24.22 -42.57
CA ALA A 28 37.21 24.44 -43.12
C ALA A 28 36.46 23.11 -43.30
N GLY A 29 37.13 22.08 -43.80
CA GLY A 29 36.57 20.73 -43.94
C GLY A 29 36.18 20.12 -42.59
N ALA A 30 37.07 20.19 -41.60
CA ALA A 30 36.79 19.71 -40.25
C ALA A 30 35.65 20.50 -39.58
N THR A 31 35.64 21.82 -39.74
CA THR A 31 34.59 22.69 -39.17
C THR A 31 33.24 22.41 -39.82
N PHE A 32 33.21 22.27 -41.15
CA PHE A 32 31.98 21.94 -41.89
C PHE A 32 31.45 20.56 -41.50
N PHE A 33 32.33 19.56 -41.37
CA PHE A 33 31.96 18.22 -40.96
C PHE A 33 31.44 18.19 -39.51
N TYR A 34 32.07 18.93 -38.61
CA TYR A 34 31.63 19.05 -37.22
C TYR A 34 30.26 19.75 -37.11
N LEU A 35 30.04 20.81 -37.88
CA LEU A 35 28.77 21.56 -37.87
C LEU A 35 27.61 20.71 -38.40
N ARG A 36 27.85 19.96 -39.48
CA ARG A 36 26.90 18.97 -40.04
C ARG A 36 26.49 17.92 -39.02
N HIS A 37 27.44 17.43 -38.21
CA HIS A 37 27.15 16.43 -37.16
C HIS A 37 26.33 16.99 -35.99
N ILE A 38 26.40 18.30 -35.71
CA ILE A 38 25.61 18.93 -34.65
C ILE A 38 24.16 19.16 -35.11
N GLU A 39 23.93 19.52 -36.38
CA GLU A 39 22.58 19.69 -36.93
C GLU A 39 21.76 18.40 -36.82
N ASP A 40 22.38 17.24 -37.03
CA ASP A 40 21.72 15.94 -36.83
C ASP A 40 21.39 15.68 -35.35
N ALA A 41 22.20 16.18 -34.41
CA ALA A 41 21.97 16.06 -32.96
C ALA A 41 20.89 17.03 -32.43
N GLU A 42 20.60 18.13 -33.13
CA GLU A 42 19.55 19.09 -32.77
C GLU A 42 18.14 18.46 -32.84
N SER A 43 17.96 17.42 -33.66
CA SER A 43 16.75 16.60 -33.68
C SER A 43 16.45 15.93 -32.32
N GLY A 44 17.48 15.64 -31.52
CA GLY A 44 17.33 15.06 -30.18
C GLY A 44 16.80 16.05 -29.12
N MET A 45 16.98 17.36 -29.33
CA MET A 45 16.48 18.39 -28.40
C MET A 45 14.95 18.44 -28.38
N GLY A 46 14.32 18.30 -29.56
CA GLY A 46 12.86 18.23 -29.69
C GLY A 46 12.27 16.98 -29.02
N ASP A 47 12.95 15.85 -29.11
CA ASP A 47 12.53 14.61 -28.46
C ASP A 47 12.66 14.69 -26.93
N LEU A 48 13.71 15.35 -26.43
CA LEU A 48 13.88 15.57 -25.00
C LEU A 48 12.81 16.51 -24.44
N GLN A 49 12.50 17.60 -25.15
CA GLN A 49 11.41 18.51 -24.81
C GLN A 49 10.06 17.79 -24.80
N ARG A 50 9.79 16.96 -25.82
CA ARG A 50 8.57 16.14 -25.90
C ARG A 50 8.47 15.12 -24.76
N LYS A 51 9.59 14.52 -24.34
CA LYS A 51 9.62 13.61 -23.18
C LYS A 51 9.25 14.36 -21.89
N LEU A 52 9.79 15.57 -21.71
CA LEU A 52 9.52 16.41 -20.55
C LEU A 52 8.03 16.79 -20.50
N GLU A 53 7.48 17.29 -21.60
CA GLU A 53 6.06 17.65 -21.70
C GLU A 53 5.13 16.45 -21.46
N LYS A 54 5.46 15.27 -22.00
CA LYS A 54 4.72 14.04 -21.73
C LYS A 54 4.76 13.65 -20.26
N SER A 55 5.91 13.81 -19.59
CA SER A 55 6.05 13.51 -18.16
C SER A 55 5.18 14.44 -17.33
N ASP A 56 5.29 15.76 -17.57
CA ASP A 56 4.47 16.76 -16.87
C ASP A 56 2.98 16.52 -17.06
N GLN A 57 2.55 16.15 -18.27
CA GLN A 57 1.15 15.82 -18.55
C GLN A 57 0.69 14.58 -17.77
N ARG A 58 1.52 13.54 -17.66
CA ARG A 58 1.22 12.35 -16.85
C ARG A 58 1.11 12.70 -15.38
N LEU A 59 2.01 13.54 -14.86
CA LEU A 59 2.02 13.99 -13.48
C LEU A 59 0.75 14.78 -13.14
N LYS A 60 0.34 15.71 -14.01
CA LYS A 60 -0.93 16.44 -13.87
C LYS A 60 -2.14 15.52 -13.90
N ARG A 61 -2.16 14.54 -14.81
CA ARG A 61 -3.26 13.56 -14.89
C ARG A 61 -3.34 12.72 -13.61
N TYR A 62 -2.21 12.23 -13.12
CA TYR A 62 -2.14 11.47 -11.88
C TYR A 62 -2.64 12.30 -10.69
N GLN A 63 -2.20 13.55 -10.56
CA GLN A 63 -2.69 14.46 -9.52
C GLN A 63 -4.22 14.66 -9.59
N GLN A 64 -4.77 14.80 -10.80
CA GLN A 64 -6.22 14.92 -11.01
C GLN A 64 -6.96 13.63 -10.61
N GLU A 65 -6.48 12.47 -11.05
CA GLU A 65 -7.08 11.17 -10.76
C GLU A 65 -7.07 10.86 -9.26
N VAL A 66 -5.97 11.13 -8.56
CA VAL A 66 -5.88 10.99 -7.10
C VAL A 66 -6.88 11.92 -6.41
N SER A 67 -6.99 13.17 -6.84
CA SER A 67 -7.96 14.12 -6.26
C SER A 67 -9.40 13.62 -6.45
N GLU A 68 -9.75 13.11 -7.63
CA GLU A 68 -11.08 12.55 -7.91
C GLU A 68 -11.37 11.30 -7.06
N HIS A 69 -10.36 10.43 -6.91
CA HIS A 69 -10.48 9.24 -6.09
C HIS A 69 -10.68 9.59 -4.60
N PHE A 70 -9.97 10.60 -4.09
CA PHE A 70 -10.16 11.11 -2.72
C PHE A 70 -11.55 11.69 -2.48
N ILE A 71 -12.12 12.40 -3.46
CA ILE A 71 -13.50 12.90 -3.37
C ILE A 71 -14.47 11.74 -3.28
N THR A 72 -14.33 10.75 -4.18
CA THR A 72 -15.17 9.55 -4.19
C THR A 72 -15.09 8.77 -2.87
N VAL A 73 -13.87 8.57 -2.35
CA VAL A 73 -13.65 7.89 -1.07
C VAL A 73 -14.23 8.68 0.09
N SER A 74 -14.16 10.01 0.07
CA SER A 74 -14.76 10.85 1.11
C SER A 74 -16.28 10.70 1.15
N HIS A 75 -16.93 10.63 -0.01
CA HIS A 75 -18.37 10.33 -0.11
C HIS A 75 -18.70 8.94 0.42
N LEU A 76 -17.93 7.91 0.02
CA LEU A 76 -18.17 6.54 0.47
C LEU A 76 -17.95 6.37 1.97
N THR A 77 -16.90 7.02 2.51
CA THR A 77 -16.58 7.04 3.95
C THR A 77 -17.69 7.72 4.74
N THR A 78 -18.28 8.79 4.21
CA THR A 78 -19.42 9.46 4.84
C THR A 78 -20.62 8.51 4.96
N ASN A 79 -20.91 7.73 3.91
CA ASN A 79 -21.97 6.73 3.96
C ASN A 79 -21.70 5.67 5.04
N VAL A 80 -20.46 5.17 5.14
CA VAL A 80 -20.08 4.21 6.19
C VAL A 80 -20.26 4.81 7.59
N ALA A 81 -19.82 6.05 7.81
CA ALA A 81 -19.98 6.74 9.08
C ALA A 81 -21.47 6.92 9.45
N GLN A 82 -22.33 7.18 8.46
CA GLN A 82 -23.76 7.28 8.66
C GLN A 82 -24.39 5.92 8.98
N SER A 83 -24.03 4.86 8.25
CA SER A 83 -24.48 3.50 8.54
C SER A 83 -24.06 3.04 9.94
N TYR A 84 -22.83 3.35 10.37
CA TYR A 84 -22.36 3.07 11.73
C TYR A 84 -23.23 3.75 12.79
N ARG A 85 -23.55 5.05 12.62
CA ARG A 85 -24.48 5.76 13.51
C ARG A 85 -25.86 5.11 13.54
N GLN A 86 -26.41 4.76 12.38
CA GLN A 86 -27.74 4.13 12.29
C GLN A 86 -27.78 2.78 13.00
N ILE A 87 -26.74 1.94 12.82
CA ILE A 87 -26.63 0.66 13.52
C ILE A 87 -26.61 0.87 15.03
N HIS A 88 -25.81 1.82 15.52
CA HIS A 88 -25.77 2.14 16.95
C HIS A 88 -27.09 2.64 17.52
N GLU A 89 -27.79 3.53 16.81
CA GLU A 89 -29.11 4.03 17.22
C GLU A 89 -30.13 2.89 17.26
N HIS A 90 -30.12 2.02 16.25
CA HIS A 90 -31.02 0.88 16.18
C HIS A 90 -30.71 -0.15 17.28
N LEU A 91 -29.44 -0.33 17.63
CA LEU A 91 -29.02 -1.24 18.70
C LEU A 91 -29.43 -0.68 20.07
N ALA A 92 -29.26 0.61 20.31
CA ALA A 92 -29.75 1.28 21.52
C ALA A 92 -31.27 1.20 21.64
N THR A 93 -31.99 1.49 20.56
CA THR A 93 -33.47 1.39 20.49
C THR A 93 -33.94 -0.05 20.73
N SER A 94 -33.30 -1.03 20.09
CA SER A 94 -33.60 -2.45 20.28
C SER A 94 -33.30 -2.91 21.70
N ALA A 95 -32.19 -2.48 22.29
CA ALA A 95 -31.83 -2.82 23.66
C ALA A 95 -32.89 -2.30 24.65
N ILE A 96 -33.33 -1.05 24.52
CA ILE A 96 -34.41 -0.49 25.33
C ILE A 96 -35.71 -1.27 25.14
N ARG A 97 -36.05 -1.61 23.89
CA ARG A 97 -37.28 -2.35 23.58
C ARG A 97 -37.24 -3.77 24.14
N LEU A 98 -36.16 -4.54 23.93
CA LEU A 98 -36.03 -5.91 24.42
C LEU A 98 -35.85 -5.99 25.94
N ALA A 99 -35.11 -5.06 26.54
CA ALA A 99 -34.96 -4.98 27.99
C ALA A 99 -36.21 -4.41 28.69
N SER A 100 -37.25 -4.02 27.94
CA SER A 100 -38.47 -3.54 28.53
C SER A 100 -39.13 -4.65 29.36
N PRO A 101 -39.48 -4.39 30.64
CA PRO A 101 -40.09 -5.39 31.51
C PRO A 101 -41.39 -5.98 30.93
N GLU A 102 -42.07 -5.22 30.08
CA GLU A 102 -43.31 -5.63 29.42
C GLU A 102 -43.09 -6.78 28.44
N ILE A 103 -42.03 -6.74 27.63
CA ILE A 103 -41.67 -7.84 26.71
C ILE A 103 -41.16 -9.05 27.50
N GLY A 104 -40.36 -8.84 28.55
CA GLY A 104 -39.95 -9.91 29.45
C GLY A 104 -41.14 -10.62 30.09
N ARG A 105 -42.13 -9.85 30.55
CA ARG A 105 -43.41 -10.38 31.07
C ARG A 105 -44.22 -11.09 29.99
N GLN A 106 -44.25 -10.58 28.77
CA GLN A 106 -44.97 -11.17 27.64
C GLN A 106 -44.33 -12.50 27.19
N LEU A 107 -42.99 -12.59 27.19
CA LEU A 107 -42.24 -13.82 26.95
C LEU A 107 -42.44 -14.85 28.07
N LEU A 108 -42.43 -14.43 29.35
CA LEU A 108 -42.79 -15.32 30.48
C LEU A 108 -44.22 -15.85 30.33
N LYS A 109 -45.15 -15.01 29.88
CA LYS A 109 -46.56 -15.37 29.69
C LYS A 109 -46.76 -16.28 28.47
N SER A 110 -46.03 -16.07 27.37
CA SER A 110 -46.09 -16.91 26.16
C SER A 110 -45.30 -18.21 26.29
N GLY A 111 -44.27 -18.22 27.14
CA GLY A 111 -43.50 -19.41 27.52
C GLY A 111 -44.29 -20.44 28.33
N GLY A 112 -45.58 -20.17 28.58
CA GLY A 112 -46.58 -21.15 28.94
C GLY A 112 -46.38 -21.75 30.32
N SER A 113 -47.05 -21.20 31.33
CA SER A 113 -47.65 -21.88 32.50
C SER A 113 -46.83 -22.93 33.29
N SER A 114 -45.55 -23.15 33.02
CA SER A 114 -44.77 -24.29 33.51
C SER A 114 -43.38 -23.89 33.99
N LEU A 115 -43.16 -22.60 34.28
CA LEU A 115 -42.14 -22.18 35.24
C LEU A 115 -42.81 -21.94 36.60
N SER A 116 -43.72 -22.83 37.00
CA SER A 116 -44.08 -22.94 38.41
C SER A 116 -42.87 -23.61 39.07
N LEU A 117 -42.03 -22.82 39.75
CA LEU A 117 -40.95 -23.32 40.62
C LEU A 117 -41.52 -23.97 41.89
N VAL A 118 -42.73 -24.52 41.78
CA VAL A 118 -43.58 -24.96 42.87
C VAL A 118 -44.32 -26.21 42.39
N ASP A 119 -44.23 -27.25 43.21
CA ASP A 119 -44.91 -28.55 43.09
C ASP A 119 -46.44 -28.38 43.05
N ALA A 120 -47.15 -29.41 42.61
CA ALA A 120 -48.62 -29.52 42.68
C ALA A 120 -49.18 -29.28 44.10
N ASP A 121 -48.38 -29.51 45.15
CA ASP A 121 -48.71 -29.26 46.56
C ASP A 121 -48.34 -27.84 47.05
N GLY A 122 -47.82 -26.96 46.20
CA GLY A 122 -47.48 -25.59 46.60
C GLY A 122 -46.09 -25.44 47.25
N ASN A 123 -45.27 -26.48 47.24
CA ASN A 123 -43.91 -26.46 47.78
C ASN A 123 -42.88 -26.03 46.73
N PRO A 124 -41.93 -25.13 47.04
CA PRO A 124 -40.92 -24.72 46.08
C PRO A 124 -40.06 -25.92 45.64
N LEU A 125 -39.97 -26.15 44.33
CA LEU A 125 -39.16 -27.22 43.71
C LEU A 125 -37.65 -26.96 43.82
N VAL A 126 -37.27 -25.74 44.19
CA VAL A 126 -35.89 -25.34 44.41
C VAL A 126 -35.82 -24.70 45.79
N SER A 127 -35.04 -25.32 46.69
CA SER A 127 -34.75 -24.78 48.01
C SER A 127 -34.01 -23.46 47.89
N ALA A 128 -34.38 -22.46 48.70
CA ALA A 128 -33.73 -21.15 48.70
C ALA A 128 -32.24 -21.23 49.08
N GLU A 129 -31.85 -22.33 49.76
CA GLU A 129 -30.47 -22.65 50.11
C GLU A 129 -29.62 -23.13 48.90
N ASP A 130 -30.24 -23.60 47.81
CA ASP A 130 -29.56 -24.08 46.59
C ASP A 130 -29.39 -23.00 45.51
N LEU A 131 -29.93 -21.80 45.74
CA LEU A 131 -29.79 -20.65 44.85
C LEU A 131 -28.46 -19.92 45.11
N GLU A 132 -27.36 -20.48 44.61
CA GLU A 132 -26.08 -19.77 44.59
C GLU A 132 -26.04 -18.71 43.48
N ALA A 133 -25.44 -17.55 43.77
CA ALA A 133 -25.18 -16.54 42.75
C ALA A 133 -24.28 -17.12 41.63
N PRO A 134 -24.46 -16.69 40.36
CA PRO A 134 -23.60 -17.12 39.26
C PRO A 134 -22.15 -16.91 39.65
N ARG A 135 -21.38 -17.99 39.64
CA ARG A 135 -19.95 -17.91 39.95
C ARG A 135 -19.24 -17.33 38.72
N ASP A 136 -18.74 -16.11 38.83
CA ASP A 136 -17.94 -15.43 37.79
C ASP A 136 -16.55 -16.04 37.57
N TYR A 137 -16.28 -17.22 38.13
CA TYR A 137 -14.98 -17.87 38.09
C TYR A 137 -15.11 -19.31 37.62
N ALA A 138 -14.30 -19.66 36.63
CA ALA A 138 -14.03 -21.06 36.32
C ALA A 138 -13.33 -21.69 37.53
N PRO A 139 -13.74 -22.88 38.00
CA PRO A 139 -13.06 -23.56 39.09
C PRO A 139 -11.59 -23.77 38.71
N LYS A 140 -10.67 -23.38 39.60
CA LYS A 140 -9.23 -23.63 39.46
C LYS A 140 -8.96 -25.11 39.71
N VAL A 141 -9.44 -25.96 38.80
CA VAL A 141 -8.98 -27.34 38.70
C VAL A 141 -7.63 -27.34 37.97
N PRO A 142 -6.67 -28.19 38.36
CA PRO A 142 -5.49 -28.42 37.54
C PRO A 142 -5.94 -28.78 36.12
N GLY A 143 -5.52 -28.04 35.11
CA GLY A 143 -5.97 -28.25 33.72
C GLY A 143 -7.20 -27.43 33.26
N GLY A 144 -7.49 -26.28 33.90
CA GLY A 144 -8.58 -25.39 33.46
C GLY A 144 -8.43 -24.89 32.01
N ILE A 145 -9.49 -24.27 31.45
CA ILE A 145 -9.54 -23.81 30.05
C ILE A 145 -8.45 -22.80 29.63
N LEU A 146 -7.75 -22.21 30.60
CA LEU A 146 -6.63 -21.29 30.40
C LEU A 146 -5.27 -21.92 30.77
N SER A 147 -5.23 -23.22 31.06
CA SER A 147 -3.97 -23.92 31.27
C SER A 147 -3.26 -24.14 29.93
N GLU A 148 -1.94 -23.98 29.93
CA GLU A 148 -1.08 -24.20 28.76
C GLU A 148 -1.18 -25.61 28.17
N ALA A 149 -1.57 -26.59 28.98
CA ALA A 149 -1.79 -27.97 28.58
C ALA A 149 -3.23 -28.26 28.11
N TYR A 150 -4.14 -27.27 28.11
CA TYR A 150 -5.53 -27.48 27.71
C TYR A 150 -5.61 -27.79 26.21
N GLY A 151 -5.95 -29.03 25.88
CA GLY A 151 -6.04 -29.50 24.50
C GLY A 151 -4.74 -30.08 23.93
N LEU A 152 -3.68 -30.21 24.73
CA LEU A 152 -2.47 -30.93 24.37
C LEU A 152 -2.55 -32.34 24.94
N VAL A 153 -2.68 -33.34 24.08
CA VAL A 153 -2.52 -34.75 24.46
C VAL A 153 -1.04 -35.05 24.27
N ASP A 154 -0.32 -35.32 25.36
CA ASP A 154 1.10 -35.71 25.34
C ASP A 154 1.29 -37.17 24.85
N ASP A 155 0.56 -37.56 23.80
CA ASP A 155 0.81 -38.81 23.10
C ASP A 155 1.31 -38.47 21.70
N GLU A 156 2.57 -38.88 21.50
CA GLU A 156 3.33 -38.94 20.26
C GLU A 156 3.95 -37.61 19.77
N ALA A 157 5.28 -37.60 19.88
CA ALA A 157 6.19 -36.82 19.07
C ALA A 157 5.89 -37.05 17.58
N ASP A 158 4.95 -36.28 17.04
CA ASP A 158 4.78 -36.17 15.61
C ASP A 158 5.65 -35.00 15.13
N ASP A 159 6.57 -35.37 14.26
CA ASP A 159 7.53 -34.56 13.54
C ASP A 159 6.82 -33.47 12.73
N PHE A 160 6.42 -32.37 13.38
CA PHE A 160 6.18 -31.12 12.69
C PHE A 160 7.53 -30.51 12.34
N SER A 161 8.15 -31.05 11.28
CA SER A 161 9.06 -30.28 10.45
C SER A 161 8.28 -29.09 9.91
N GLU A 162 8.30 -27.99 10.65
CA GLU A 162 7.90 -26.69 10.18
C GLU A 162 8.91 -26.32 9.10
N ASP A 163 8.58 -26.70 7.87
CA ASP A 163 9.24 -26.31 6.64
C ASP A 163 9.11 -24.79 6.57
N THR A 164 10.07 -24.15 7.23
CA THR A 164 10.27 -22.71 7.22
C THR A 164 10.91 -22.41 5.88
N ASP A 165 10.16 -22.61 4.79
CA ASP A 165 10.50 -22.04 3.49
C ASP A 165 10.19 -20.54 3.59
N THR A 166 11.08 -19.84 4.30
CA THR A 166 11.35 -18.43 4.06
C THR A 166 11.87 -18.32 2.63
N SER A 167 10.95 -18.40 1.67
CA SER A 167 11.10 -17.66 0.43
C SER A 167 11.06 -16.20 0.85
N ASP A 168 12.26 -15.61 0.89
CA ASP A 168 12.50 -14.19 1.01
C ASP A 168 11.73 -13.46 -0.10
N GLU A 169 10.45 -13.18 0.14
CA GLU A 169 9.67 -12.19 -0.62
C GLU A 169 10.22 -10.82 -0.23
N GLU A 170 11.30 -10.50 -0.93
CA GLU A 170 11.92 -9.19 -1.07
C GLU A 170 10.83 -8.12 -1.05
N HIS A 171 10.76 -7.39 0.05
CA HIS A 171 9.97 -6.17 0.21
C HIS A 171 10.51 -5.12 -0.78
N ARG A 172 10.14 -5.27 -2.05
CA ARG A 172 10.53 -4.35 -3.11
C ARG A 172 9.72 -3.08 -2.96
N ASP A 173 10.41 -2.05 -2.52
CA ASP A 173 9.96 -0.66 -2.60
C ASP A 173 9.60 -0.35 -4.06
N PRO A 174 8.35 0.05 -4.35
CA PRO A 174 7.91 0.36 -5.71
C PRO A 174 8.65 1.55 -6.36
N THR A 175 9.49 2.27 -5.62
CA THR A 175 10.25 3.42 -6.14
C THR A 175 11.55 3.09 -6.88
N GLU A 176 12.05 1.85 -6.84
CA GLU A 176 13.31 1.47 -7.54
C GLU A 176 13.16 1.25 -9.05
N THR A 177 11.95 1.16 -9.59
CA THR A 177 11.73 0.83 -11.02
C THR A 177 11.95 1.99 -12.00
N ILE A 178 12.45 3.13 -11.52
CA ILE A 178 12.65 4.34 -12.32
C ILE A 178 14.09 4.85 -12.16
N SER A 179 15.03 4.19 -12.82
CA SER A 179 16.33 4.77 -13.21
C SER A 179 16.74 4.25 -14.58
#